data_AF-S6CMB2-F1
#
_entry.id   AF-S6CMB2-F1
#
_cell.length_a   1.000
_cell.length_b   1.000
_cell.length_c   1.000
_cell.angle_alpha   90.00
_cell.angle_beta   90.00
_cell.angle_gamma   90.00
#
_symmetry.space_group_name_H-M   'P 1'
#
loop_
_entity.id
_entity.type
_entity.pdbx_description
1 polymer ?
#
loop_
_entity_poly.entity_id
_entity_poly.type
_entity_poly.pdbx_seq_one_letter_code
_entity_poly.pdbx_strand_id
1 'polypeptide(L)'
;TNCYTGNKWDSSSCPDDKTCAQNCALDGANYHWSYGVSTSGNALHLNFVTQSQGKNIGTRLYLMASESKYQMFHLLNQEFTFDVDVSKLPCGLNGALYFVSMDEDGGTSKHPTNKAGAKYGTGYCDSQCPRDIKFINGEANPEGWVGTTVNSGNGHHGSCCAEMDIWEA
;
A
#
# COMPACT_ATOMS: atom_id res chain seq x y z
N THR A 1 -3.30 -17.53 12.88
CA THR A 1 -4.03 -17.90 11.65
C THR A 1 -4.15 -16.69 10.77
N ASN A 2 -4.16 -16.84 9.44
CA ASN A 2 -4.26 -15.71 8.52
C ASN A 2 -5.68 -15.13 8.51
N CYS A 3 -5.82 -13.82 8.65
CA CYS A 3 -7.10 -13.14 8.42
C CYS A 3 -7.45 -13.02 6.93
N TYR A 4 -6.45 -13.03 6.05
CA TYR A 4 -6.62 -12.91 4.61
C TYR A 4 -5.63 -13.83 3.89
N THR A 5 -6.10 -14.66 2.96
CA THR A 5 -5.26 -15.57 2.16
C THR A 5 -5.70 -15.56 0.70
N GLY A 6 -4.75 -15.33 -0.20
CA GLY A 6 -5.03 -15.19 -1.64
C GLY A 6 -5.94 -14.00 -1.89
N ASN A 7 -7.22 -14.27 -2.13
CA ASN A 7 -8.24 -13.25 -2.39
C ASN A 7 -9.46 -13.34 -1.45
N LYS A 8 -9.32 -13.97 -0.27
CA LYS A 8 -10.42 -14.20 0.68
C LYS A 8 -10.04 -13.82 2.10
N TRP A 9 -11.01 -13.27 2.81
CA TRP A 9 -10.99 -13.10 4.25
C TRP A 9 -11.40 -14.40 4.97
N ASP A 10 -10.84 -14.63 6.15
CA ASP A 10 -11.29 -15.69 7.05
C ASP A 10 -12.58 -15.27 7.76
N SER A 11 -13.69 -15.94 7.47
CA SER A 11 -15.01 -15.53 7.99
C SER A 11 -15.16 -15.68 9.50
N SER A 12 -14.31 -16.47 10.16
CA SER A 12 -14.33 -16.60 11.63
C SER A 12 -13.66 -15.43 12.33
N SER A 13 -12.54 -14.95 11.77
CA SER A 13 -11.79 -13.81 12.29
C SER A 13 -12.36 -12.47 11.81
N CYS A 14 -12.97 -12.46 10.62
CA CYS A 14 -13.44 -11.27 9.92
C CYS A 14 -14.92 -11.39 9.49
N PRO A 15 -15.87 -11.50 10.43
CA PRO A 15 -17.30 -11.54 10.11
C PRO A 15 -17.85 -10.17 9.67
N ASP A 16 -17.20 -9.08 10.11
CA ASP A 16 -17.52 -7.69 9.80
C ASP A 16 -16.24 -6.83 9.90
N ASP A 17 -16.30 -5.59 9.41
CA ASP A 17 -15.14 -4.70 9.25
C ASP A 17 -14.46 -4.36 10.60
N LYS A 18 -15.25 -4.12 11.65
CA LYS A 18 -14.75 -3.73 12.98
C LYS A 18 -14.17 -4.92 13.73
N THR A 19 -14.88 -6.04 13.75
CA THR A 19 -14.42 -7.27 14.39
C THR A 19 -13.12 -7.76 13.73
N CYS A 20 -13.04 -7.68 12.41
CA CYS A 20 -11.82 -8.03 11.67
C CYS A 20 -10.64 -7.13 12.07
N ALA A 21 -10.81 -5.81 12.13
CA ALA A 21 -9.73 -4.89 12.54
C ALA A 21 -9.26 -5.12 13.98
N GLN A 22 -10.14 -5.59 14.87
CA GLN A 22 -9.77 -5.95 16.25
C GLN A 22 -9.02 -7.28 16.33
N ASN A 23 -9.38 -8.24 15.49
CA ASN A 23 -8.83 -9.60 15.51
C ASN A 23 -7.52 -9.75 14.72
N CYS A 24 -7.21 -8.80 13.83
CA CYS A 24 -6.12 -8.90 12.87
C CYS A 24 -5.04 -7.85 13.11
N ALA A 25 -3.82 -8.16 12.68
CA ALA A 25 -2.68 -7.26 12.78
C ALA A 25 -1.88 -7.24 11.47
N LEU A 26 -1.19 -6.13 11.23
CA LEU A 26 -0.13 -6.04 10.23
C LEU A 26 1.20 -6.43 10.88
N ASP A 27 2.06 -7.08 10.11
CA ASP A 27 3.38 -7.55 10.57
C ASP A 27 4.48 -6.94 9.70
N GLY A 28 5.74 -7.15 10.10
CA GLY A 28 6.91 -6.67 9.39
C GLY A 28 7.07 -7.27 7.99
N ALA A 29 7.77 -6.52 7.14
CA ALA A 29 8.09 -6.91 5.78
C ALA A 29 9.57 -7.24 5.63
N ASN A 30 9.89 -8.44 5.10
CA ASN A 30 11.24 -8.72 4.61
C ASN A 30 11.38 -8.14 3.19
N TYR A 31 11.74 -6.85 3.11
CA TYR A 31 11.78 -6.08 1.87
C TYR A 31 12.57 -6.77 0.74
N HIS A 32 13.78 -7.26 1.02
CA HIS A 32 14.60 -7.88 0.00
C HIS A 32 14.09 -9.28 -0.38
N TRP A 33 13.90 -10.16 0.59
CA TRP A 33 13.61 -11.57 0.32
C TRP A 33 12.19 -11.81 -0.20
N SER A 34 11.20 -11.12 0.38
CA SER A 34 9.80 -11.35 0.02
C SER A 34 9.35 -10.44 -1.12
N TYR A 35 9.87 -9.22 -1.19
CA TYR A 35 9.34 -8.18 -2.07
C TYR A 35 10.32 -7.72 -3.14
N GLY A 36 11.61 -8.10 -3.07
CA GLY A 36 12.61 -7.70 -4.06
C GLY A 36 12.88 -6.20 -4.06
N VAL A 37 12.74 -5.56 -2.90
CA VAL A 37 13.02 -4.15 -2.66
C VAL A 37 14.38 -4.00 -2.02
N SER A 38 15.19 -3.08 -2.53
CA SER A 38 16.47 -2.70 -1.94
C SER A 38 16.77 -1.24 -2.15
N THR A 39 17.56 -0.65 -1.24
CA THR A 39 18.07 0.72 -1.35
C THR A 39 19.59 0.75 -1.28
N SER A 40 20.21 1.73 -1.91
CA SER A 40 21.64 2.01 -1.79
C SER A 40 21.88 3.51 -1.98
N GLY A 41 22.30 4.19 -0.91
CA GLY A 41 22.41 5.65 -0.92
C GLY A 41 21.06 6.32 -1.24
N ASN A 42 21.00 6.99 -2.39
CA ASN A 42 19.81 7.67 -2.91
C ASN A 42 18.97 6.83 -3.89
N ALA A 43 19.37 5.60 -4.19
CA ALA A 43 18.68 4.74 -5.16
C ALA A 43 17.72 3.76 -4.49
N LEU A 44 16.55 3.57 -5.12
CA LEU A 44 15.55 2.55 -4.80
C LEU A 44 15.43 1.59 -5.99
N HIS A 45 15.49 0.29 -5.73
CA HIS A 45 15.33 -0.74 -6.75
C HIS A 45 14.15 -1.66 -6.43
N LEU A 46 13.26 -1.86 -7.40
CA LEU A 46 12.03 -2.63 -7.28
C LEU A 46 11.99 -3.74 -8.33
N ASN A 47 12.05 -4.99 -7.88
CA ASN A 47 11.85 -6.15 -8.76
C ASN A 47 10.36 -6.37 -9.02
N PHE A 48 10.01 -6.74 -10.26
CA PHE A 48 8.63 -7.04 -10.61
C PHE A 48 8.15 -8.38 -10.02
N VAL A 49 8.89 -9.47 -10.22
CA VAL A 49 8.54 -10.78 -9.66
C VAL A 49 9.61 -11.21 -8.66
N THR A 50 9.18 -11.51 -7.43
CA THR A 50 10.06 -12.02 -6.38
C THR A 50 9.52 -13.35 -5.90
N GLN A 51 10.33 -14.40 -6.04
CA GLN A 51 9.97 -15.75 -5.62
C GLN A 51 10.62 -16.06 -4.26
N SER A 52 9.79 -16.34 -3.26
CA SER A 52 10.21 -16.75 -1.91
C SER A 52 9.37 -17.96 -1.48
N GLN A 53 8.88 -17.99 -0.23
CA GLN A 53 7.83 -18.94 0.18
C GLN A 53 6.54 -18.74 -0.63
N GLY A 54 6.29 -17.52 -1.11
CA GLY A 54 5.23 -17.18 -2.04
C GLY A 54 5.77 -16.43 -3.27
N LYS A 55 4.91 -16.27 -4.27
CA LYS A 55 5.18 -15.42 -5.44
C LYS A 55 4.65 -14.01 -5.17
N ASN A 56 5.53 -13.03 -5.06
CA ASN A 56 5.18 -11.60 -5.00
C ASN A 56 5.21 -10.97 -6.40
N ILE A 57 4.31 -10.03 -6.66
CA ILE A 57 4.22 -9.28 -7.92
C ILE A 57 4.14 -7.79 -7.59
N GLY A 58 5.20 -7.05 -7.91
CA GLY A 58 5.32 -5.61 -7.70
C GLY A 58 5.31 -5.20 -6.23
N THR A 59 5.36 -3.89 -6.01
CA THR A 59 5.30 -3.26 -4.69
C THR A 59 4.78 -1.84 -4.83
N ARG A 60 4.14 -1.32 -3.77
CA ARG A 60 3.90 0.12 -3.56
C ARG A 60 4.62 0.55 -2.29
N LEU A 61 5.35 1.66 -2.35
CA LEU A 61 6.18 2.16 -1.27
C LEU A 61 5.93 3.65 -1.07
N TYR A 62 6.13 4.11 0.16
CA TYR A 62 5.99 5.53 0.52
C TYR A 62 7.31 6.00 1.12
N LEU A 63 7.73 7.22 0.75
CA LEU A 63 8.90 7.84 1.37
C LEU A 63 8.55 8.31 2.79
N MET A 64 9.40 7.99 3.75
CA MET A 64 9.19 8.33 5.16
C MET A 64 10.13 9.44 5.63
N ALA A 65 9.65 10.35 6.47
CA ALA A 65 10.45 11.35 7.15
C ALA A 65 11.05 10.82 8.47
N SER A 66 10.38 9.85 9.09
CA SER A 66 10.80 9.15 10.31
C SER A 66 10.18 7.76 10.34
N GLU A 67 10.47 6.94 11.37
CA GLU A 67 9.85 5.61 11.49
C GLU A 67 8.31 5.62 11.60
N SER A 68 7.70 6.77 11.91
CA SER A 68 6.25 6.88 12.17
C SER A 68 5.55 7.95 11.35
N LYS A 69 6.24 8.60 10.40
CA LYS A 69 5.69 9.68 9.58
C LYS A 69 6.14 9.59 8.13
N TYR A 70 5.21 9.77 7.21
CA TYR A 70 5.53 9.97 5.80
C TYR A 70 6.21 11.30 5.55
N GLN A 71 7.02 11.38 4.50
CA GLN A 71 7.57 12.65 4.03
C GLN A 71 6.48 13.42 3.27
N MET A 72 6.10 14.58 3.79
CA MET A 72 5.15 15.47 3.13
C MET A 72 5.89 16.41 2.17
N PHE A 73 5.30 16.63 0.99
CA PHE A 73 5.84 17.52 -0.04
C PHE A 73 4.84 18.62 -0.36
N HIS A 74 5.34 19.87 -0.44
CA HIS A 74 4.55 21.03 -0.83
C HIS A 74 4.95 21.47 -2.24
N LEU A 75 4.29 20.88 -3.24
CA LEU A 75 4.72 20.94 -4.64
C LEU A 75 4.49 22.30 -5.33
N LEU A 76 3.54 23.10 -4.85
CA LEU A 76 3.15 24.33 -5.54
C LEU A 76 4.32 25.32 -5.61
N ASN A 77 4.60 25.81 -6.82
CA ASN A 77 5.71 26.72 -7.13
C ASN A 77 7.11 26.15 -6.78
N GLN A 78 7.25 24.82 -6.81
CA GLN A 78 8.53 24.12 -6.64
C GLN A 78 8.78 23.16 -7.80
N GLU A 79 9.97 22.58 -7.84
CA GLU A 79 10.33 21.48 -8.74
C GLU A 79 10.55 20.19 -7.96
N PHE A 80 10.27 19.06 -8.61
CA PHE A 80 10.62 17.73 -8.14
C PHE A 80 11.40 17.02 -9.24
N THR A 81 12.58 16.52 -8.90
CA THR A 81 13.50 15.89 -9.86
C THR A 81 13.94 14.53 -9.34
N PHE A 82 14.08 13.57 -10.27
CA PHE A 82 14.56 12.23 -9.99
C PHE A 82 15.15 11.63 -11.26
N ASP A 83 16.10 10.71 -11.07
CA ASP A 83 16.62 9.87 -12.15
C ASP A 83 15.92 8.51 -12.12
N VAL A 84 15.66 7.92 -13.30
CA VAL A 84 15.00 6.62 -13.42
C VAL A 84 15.61 5.78 -14.54
N ASP A 85 15.84 4.50 -14.25
CA ASP A 85 16.24 3.50 -15.25
C ASP A 85 15.06 2.60 -15.60
N VAL A 86 14.45 2.85 -16.76
CA VAL A 86 13.34 2.05 -17.31
C VAL A 86 13.79 1.01 -18.33
N SER A 87 15.11 0.82 -18.51
CA SER A 87 15.66 -0.07 -19.56
C SER A 87 15.24 -1.54 -19.43
N LYS A 88 14.76 -1.94 -18.24
CA LYS A 88 14.29 -3.29 -17.92
C LYS A 88 12.77 -3.38 -17.74
N LEU A 89 12.01 -2.33 -18.08
CA LEU A 89 10.55 -2.33 -18.07
C LEU A 89 10.01 -2.56 -19.49
N PRO A 90 9.60 -3.79 -19.85
CA PRO A 90 8.95 -4.04 -21.13
C PRO A 90 7.48 -3.60 -21.10
N CYS A 91 6.82 -3.65 -22.25
CA CYS A 91 5.40 -3.36 -22.38
C CYS A 91 4.54 -4.18 -21.40
N GLY A 92 3.51 -3.55 -20.85
CA GLY A 92 2.56 -4.15 -19.90
C GLY A 92 2.96 -4.03 -18.43
N LEU A 93 4.11 -3.43 -18.15
CA LEU A 93 4.50 -2.99 -16.81
C LEU A 93 4.33 -1.47 -16.72
N ASN A 94 4.22 -0.96 -15.49
CA ASN A 94 4.22 0.46 -15.19
C ASN A 94 5.11 0.68 -13.97
N GLY A 95 6.20 1.41 -14.15
CA GLY A 95 6.98 2.00 -13.06
C GLY A 95 6.40 3.36 -12.70
N ALA A 96 5.66 3.44 -11.59
CA ALA A 96 4.99 4.67 -11.20
C ALA A 96 5.73 5.42 -10.07
N LEU A 97 5.86 6.73 -10.23
CA LEU A 97 6.25 7.68 -9.18
C LEU A 97 5.25 8.84 -9.19
N TYR A 98 4.54 8.99 -8.08
CA TYR A 98 3.41 9.90 -7.98
C TYR A 98 3.21 10.39 -6.55
N PHE A 99 2.41 11.42 -6.38
CA PHE A 99 2.03 11.98 -5.08
C PHE A 99 0.55 11.78 -4.83
N VAL A 100 0.20 11.47 -3.57
CA VAL A 100 -1.19 11.37 -3.11
C VAL A 100 -1.36 12.17 -1.82
N SER A 101 -2.58 12.67 -1.59
CA SER A 101 -2.91 13.46 -0.40
C SER A 101 -3.25 12.58 0.82
N MET A 102 -2.31 11.71 1.20
CA MET A 102 -2.41 10.87 2.42
C MET A 102 -2.09 11.66 3.69
N ASP A 103 -2.60 11.19 4.83
CA ASP A 103 -2.23 11.73 6.14
C ASP A 103 -0.79 11.35 6.53
N GLU A 104 -0.03 12.30 7.08
CA GLU A 104 1.38 12.12 7.48
C GLU A 104 1.59 10.90 8.39
N ASP A 105 0.62 10.61 9.27
CA ASP A 105 0.68 9.53 10.26
C ASP A 105 0.02 8.22 9.78
N GLY A 106 -0.42 8.15 8.52
CA GLY A 106 -1.19 7.03 8.00
C GLY A 106 -2.61 6.94 8.57
N GLY A 107 -3.14 8.03 9.12
CA GLY A 107 -4.52 8.15 9.62
C GLY A 107 -4.70 7.80 11.10
N THR A 108 -3.64 7.57 11.87
CA THR A 108 -3.76 7.15 13.29
C THR A 108 -4.45 8.18 14.19
N SER A 109 -4.26 9.48 13.90
CA SER A 109 -4.85 10.59 14.63
C SER A 109 -6.36 10.70 14.39
N LYS A 110 -6.83 10.35 13.18
CA LYS A 110 -8.25 10.36 12.82
C LYS A 110 -8.97 9.07 13.17
N HIS A 111 -8.25 7.94 13.16
CA HIS A 111 -8.81 6.61 13.30
C HIS A 111 -8.11 5.85 14.44
N PRO A 112 -8.58 5.98 15.70
CA PRO A 112 -7.90 5.42 16.86
C PRO A 112 -7.74 3.90 16.86
N THR A 113 -8.54 3.18 16.06
CA THR A 113 -8.41 1.72 15.86
C THR A 113 -7.23 1.36 14.96
N ASN A 114 -6.74 2.28 14.11
CA ASN A 114 -5.47 2.14 13.42
C ASN A 114 -4.32 2.35 14.42
N LYS A 115 -3.71 1.26 14.88
CA LYS A 115 -2.51 1.28 15.73
C LYS A 115 -1.21 1.08 14.95
N ALA A 116 -1.30 0.80 13.66
CA ALA A 116 -0.13 0.49 12.83
C ALA A 116 0.47 1.76 12.22
N GLY A 117 -0.37 2.63 11.65
CA GLY A 117 0.03 3.94 11.13
C GLY A 117 1.01 3.89 9.97
N ALA A 118 1.68 5.02 9.72
CA ALA A 118 2.63 5.16 8.63
C ALA A 118 3.79 4.15 8.69
N LYS A 119 4.18 3.71 9.90
CA LYS A 119 5.23 2.70 10.12
C LYS A 119 4.98 1.39 9.36
N TYR A 120 3.72 1.04 9.16
CA TYR A 120 3.28 -0.17 8.45
C TYR A 120 2.57 0.14 7.13
N GLY A 121 2.74 1.35 6.57
CA GLY A 121 2.23 1.67 5.24
C GLY A 121 0.70 1.85 5.17
N THR A 122 0.04 2.22 6.26
CA THR A 122 -1.43 2.42 6.28
C THR A 122 -1.85 3.79 5.72
N GLY A 123 -3.15 3.92 5.43
CA GLY A 123 -3.78 5.19 5.06
C GLY A 123 -3.76 5.52 3.56
N TYR A 124 -3.46 4.54 2.70
CA TYR A 124 -3.41 4.76 1.26
C TYR A 124 -4.75 5.21 0.68
N CYS A 125 -4.68 6.14 -0.26
CA CYS A 125 -5.77 6.66 -1.07
C CYS A 125 -5.18 7.16 -2.40
N ASP A 126 -6.01 7.23 -3.44
CA ASP A 126 -5.65 7.87 -4.71
C ASP A 126 -6.93 8.33 -5.46
N SER A 127 -6.80 8.81 -6.70
CA SER A 127 -7.92 9.35 -7.47
C SER A 127 -8.93 8.28 -7.94
N GLN A 128 -8.53 7.01 -7.91
CA GLN A 128 -9.36 5.88 -8.33
C GLN A 128 -10.30 5.40 -7.21
N CYS A 129 -10.16 5.96 -6.00
CA CYS A 129 -10.91 5.50 -4.83
C CYS A 129 -10.80 3.97 -4.60
N PRO A 130 -9.58 3.41 -4.51
CA PRO A 130 -9.30 1.97 -4.55
C PRO A 130 -10.07 1.23 -3.46
N ARG A 131 -10.78 0.18 -3.90
CA ARG A 131 -11.60 -0.70 -3.06
C ARG A 131 -10.93 -2.02 -2.72
N ASP A 132 -9.74 -2.25 -3.27
CA ASP A 132 -8.89 -3.40 -3.00
C ASP A 132 -8.03 -3.24 -1.74
N ILE A 133 -8.09 -2.07 -1.12
CA ILE A 133 -7.42 -1.79 0.15
C ILE A 133 -8.11 -2.57 1.27
N LYS A 134 -7.33 -3.40 1.96
CA LYS A 134 -7.80 -4.31 3.01
C LYS A 134 -8.18 -3.62 4.31
N PHE A 135 -7.56 -2.47 4.60
CA PHE A 135 -7.83 -1.67 5.79
C PHE A 135 -7.97 -0.20 5.41
N ILE A 136 -9.13 0.38 5.68
CA ILE A 136 -9.47 1.77 5.37
C ILE A 136 -10.01 2.41 6.64
N ASN A 137 -9.54 3.61 6.99
CA ASN A 137 -10.03 4.38 8.14
C ASN A 137 -10.02 3.63 9.49
N GLY A 138 -9.03 2.75 9.69
CA GLY A 138 -8.87 1.96 10.92
C GLY A 138 -9.84 0.78 11.06
N GLU A 139 -10.60 0.47 10.02
CA GLU A 139 -11.44 -0.73 9.92
C GLU A 139 -10.89 -1.63 8.79
N ALA A 140 -11.25 -2.91 8.81
CA ALA A 140 -10.96 -3.80 7.69
C ALA A 140 -11.98 -3.56 6.56
N ASN A 141 -11.88 -4.28 5.44
CA ASN A 141 -12.84 -4.20 4.33
C ASN A 141 -13.38 -5.59 3.88
N PRO A 142 -13.71 -6.55 4.78
CA PRO A 142 -14.31 -7.83 4.39
C PRO A 142 -15.77 -7.73 3.91
N GLU A 143 -16.53 -6.71 4.31
CA GLU A 143 -17.93 -6.58 3.91
C GLU A 143 -18.08 -6.43 2.40
N GLY A 144 -18.89 -7.32 1.80
CA GLY A 144 -19.12 -7.35 0.36
C GLY A 144 -17.89 -7.70 -0.48
N TRP A 145 -16.85 -8.30 0.11
CA TRP A 145 -15.61 -8.60 -0.58
C TRP A 145 -15.80 -9.57 -1.75
N VAL A 146 -15.39 -9.15 -2.94
CA VAL A 146 -15.38 -9.97 -4.16
C VAL A 146 -13.95 -10.11 -4.68
N GLY A 147 -13.41 -11.34 -4.69
CA GLY A 147 -12.10 -11.62 -5.26
C GLY A 147 -12.05 -11.36 -6.77
N THR A 148 -11.07 -10.57 -7.21
CA THR A 148 -10.92 -10.15 -8.63
C THR A 148 -9.68 -10.74 -9.29
N THR A 149 -8.66 -11.08 -8.50
CA THR A 149 -7.46 -11.78 -8.97
C THR A 149 -7.09 -12.88 -7.98
N VAL A 150 -5.96 -13.56 -8.18
CA VAL A 150 -5.47 -14.57 -7.22
C VAL A 150 -5.06 -13.98 -5.87
N ASN A 151 -4.72 -12.68 -5.81
CA ASN A 151 -4.17 -12.02 -4.62
C ASN A 151 -4.98 -10.78 -4.18
N SER A 152 -6.00 -10.38 -4.94
CA SER A 152 -6.76 -9.14 -4.71
C SER A 152 -8.26 -9.36 -4.92
N GLY A 153 -9.04 -8.41 -4.44
CA GLY A 153 -10.49 -8.33 -4.52
C GLY A 153 -10.93 -6.91 -4.23
N ASN A 154 -12.25 -6.67 -4.18
CA ASN A 154 -12.81 -5.37 -3.85
C ASN A 154 -13.83 -5.52 -2.73
N GLY A 155 -13.70 -4.73 -1.66
CA GLY A 155 -14.70 -4.60 -0.61
C GLY A 155 -15.72 -3.51 -0.90
N HIS A 156 -16.65 -3.25 0.03
CA HIS A 156 -17.63 -2.17 -0.13
C HIS A 156 -16.99 -0.77 -0.09
N HIS A 157 -15.93 -0.59 0.70
CA HIS A 157 -15.31 0.71 0.91
C HIS A 157 -14.17 1.00 -0.07
N GLY A 158 -14.04 2.27 -0.46
CA GLY A 158 -12.92 2.80 -1.24
C GLY A 158 -12.27 3.99 -0.53
N SER A 159 -11.00 4.27 -0.87
CA SER A 159 -10.21 5.32 -0.22
C SER A 159 -9.81 6.41 -1.22
N CYS A 160 -10.51 7.55 -1.22
CA CYS A 160 -10.33 8.61 -2.21
C CYS A 160 -9.42 9.74 -1.72
N CYS A 161 -8.50 10.23 -2.55
CA CYS A 161 -7.85 11.52 -2.37
C CYS A 161 -7.28 12.07 -3.68
N ALA A 162 -6.76 13.30 -3.64
CA ALA A 162 -6.09 13.88 -4.81
C ALA A 162 -4.78 13.15 -5.10
N GLU A 163 -4.49 12.99 -6.39
CA GLU A 163 -3.34 12.30 -6.96
C GLU A 163 -2.67 13.19 -8.00
N MET A 164 -1.34 13.14 -8.06
CA MET A 164 -0.52 13.79 -9.07
C MET A 164 0.50 12.78 -9.60
N ASP A 165 0.20 12.22 -10.77
CA ASP A 165 1.05 11.26 -11.46
C ASP A 165 2.21 12.00 -12.16
N ILE A 166 3.37 12.03 -11.49
CA ILE A 166 4.58 12.65 -12.05
C ILE A 166 5.15 11.77 -13.16
N TRP A 167 5.10 10.45 -12.97
CA TRP A 167 5.69 9.50 -13.89
C TRP A 167 4.96 8.15 -13.84
N GLU A 168 4.49 7.71 -15.01
CA GLU A 168 4.02 6.36 -15.28
C GLU A 168 4.59 5.94 -16.65
N ALA A 169 5.41 4.89 -16.68
CA ALA A 169 6.09 4.43 -17.91
C ALA A 169 6.43 2.94 -17.89
#